data_AF-A0A9P5NIY9-F1
#
_entry.id   AF-A0A9P5NIY9-F1
#
_cell.length_a   1.000
_cell.length_b   1.000
_cell.length_c   1.000
_cell.angle_alpha   90.00
_cell.angle_beta   90.00
_cell.angle_gamma   90.00
#
_symmetry.space_group_name_H-M   'P 1'
#
loop_
_entity.id
_entity.type
_entity.pdbx_description
1 polymer ?
#
loop_
_entity_poly.entity_id
_entity_poly.type
_entity_poly.pdbx_seq_one_letter_code
_entity_poly.pdbx_strand_id
1 'polypeptide(L)'
;VASHVGNPCGHSFCGECGWQWHIQKRNKGCPCCRRTLDENLPMIPNIALDNTVEKHLKALALTGASEWEPHGQKFVDWDARKQWVPFGSILLVNLMITLSQGVAQGCRNKRGKEGSSSAETHHVGGYSGL
;
A
#
# COMPACT_ATOMS: atom_id res chain seq x y z
N VAL A 1 0.10 8.97 -8.95
CA VAL A 1 1.54 8.64 -9.08
C VAL A 1 2.00 7.86 -7.86
N ALA A 2 2.86 6.86 -8.01
CA ALA A 2 3.55 6.21 -6.88
C ALA A 2 4.84 6.97 -6.56
N SER A 3 4.93 7.62 -5.40
CA SER A 3 6.10 8.40 -5.00
C SER A 3 7.15 7.57 -4.27
N HIS A 4 8.41 7.93 -4.46
CA HIS A 4 9.56 7.28 -3.85
C HIS A 4 10.53 8.32 -3.31
N VAL A 5 11.22 7.97 -2.23
CA VAL A 5 12.30 8.75 -1.60
C VAL A 5 13.65 8.16 -1.99
N GLY A 6 14.58 9.01 -2.38
CA GLY A 6 15.97 8.63 -2.62
C GLY A 6 16.73 8.43 -1.31
N ASN A 7 17.24 7.23 -1.08
CA ASN A 7 18.04 6.87 0.09
C ASN A 7 19.53 7.17 -0.16
N PRO A 8 20.26 7.93 0.70
CA PRO A 8 19.85 8.46 2.00
C PRO A 8 19.41 9.93 1.98
N CYS A 9 19.29 10.55 0.80
CA CYS A 9 19.14 12.00 0.69
C CYS A 9 17.74 12.56 1.04
N GLY A 10 16.70 11.73 1.10
CA GLY A 10 15.35 12.15 1.50
C GLY A 10 14.51 12.83 0.40
N HIS A 11 15.07 13.15 -0.77
CA HIS A 11 14.30 13.78 -1.85
C HIS A 11 13.26 12.82 -2.43
N SER A 12 12.06 13.33 -2.67
CA SER A 12 10.96 12.56 -3.25
C SER A 12 10.80 12.83 -4.75
N PHE A 13 10.48 11.80 -5.51
CA PHE A 13 10.20 11.85 -6.95
C PHE A 13 9.22 10.74 -7.36
N CYS A 14 8.72 10.78 -8.59
CA CYS A 14 7.85 9.73 -9.09
C CYS A 14 8.63 8.42 -9.27
N GLY A 15 8.01 7.27 -8.97
CA GLY A 15 8.65 5.95 -9.04
C GLY A 15 9.24 5.66 -10.42
N GLU A 16 8.44 5.86 -11.48
CA GLU A 16 8.92 5.71 -12.86
C GLU A 16 10.09 6.65 -13.18
N CYS A 17 10.02 7.92 -12.74
CA CYS A 17 11.07 8.91 -12.96
C CYS A 17 12.39 8.46 -12.30
N GLY A 18 12.29 7.98 -11.06
CA GLY A 18 13.42 7.45 -10.31
C GLY A 18 14.00 6.19 -10.95
N TRP A 19 13.15 5.29 -11.44
CA TRP A 19 13.56 4.07 -12.12
C TRP A 19 14.27 4.33 -13.45
N GLN A 20 13.70 5.18 -14.31
CA GLN A 20 14.34 5.59 -15.56
C GLN A 20 15.70 6.23 -15.30
N TRP A 21 15.79 7.06 -14.25
CA TRP A 21 17.04 7.69 -13.86
C TRP A 21 18.09 6.71 -13.34
N HIS A 22 17.72 5.91 -12.34
CA HIS A 22 18.69 5.10 -11.61
C HIS A 22 19.04 3.81 -12.35
N ILE A 23 18.03 3.15 -12.91
CA ILE A 23 18.18 1.82 -13.51
C ILE A 23 18.43 1.92 -15.01
N GLN A 24 17.57 2.59 -15.78
CA GLN A 24 17.73 2.63 -17.23
C GLN A 24 18.96 3.45 -17.65
N LYS A 25 19.17 4.62 -17.05
CA LYS A 25 20.34 5.47 -17.32
C LYS A 25 21.56 5.12 -16.48
N ARG A 26 21.48 4.09 -15.63
CA ARG A 26 22.54 3.63 -14.72
C ARG A 26 23.13 4.75 -13.85
N ASN A 27 22.34 5.78 -13.53
CA ASN A 27 22.83 6.91 -12.76
C ASN A 27 22.71 6.64 -11.26
N LYS A 28 23.84 6.57 -10.56
CA LYS A 28 23.86 6.28 -9.12
C LYS A 28 23.46 7.45 -8.23
N GLY A 29 23.34 8.66 -8.75
CA GLY A 29 22.98 9.85 -7.97
C GLY A 29 21.47 10.07 -7.87
N CYS A 30 21.04 10.80 -6.84
CA CYS A 30 19.69 11.34 -6.71
C CYS A 30 19.36 12.29 -7.89
N PRO A 31 18.17 12.20 -8.52
CA PRO A 31 17.79 13.14 -9.58
C PRO A 31 17.82 14.62 -9.15
N CYS A 32 17.47 14.88 -7.89
CA CYS A 32 17.32 16.22 -7.33
C CYS A 32 18.67 16.82 -6.90
N CYS A 33 19.43 16.11 -6.06
CA CYS A 33 20.64 16.65 -5.43
C CYS A 33 21.94 15.95 -5.83
N ARG A 34 21.89 14.94 -6.70
CA ARG A 34 23.04 14.18 -7.23
C ARG A 34 23.85 13.39 -6.21
N ARG A 35 23.49 13.42 -4.92
CA ARG A 35 24.08 12.53 -3.90
C ARG A 35 23.95 11.07 -4.34
N THR A 36 25.03 10.31 -4.22
CA THR A 36 25.03 8.86 -4.46
C THR A 36 23.95 8.18 -3.60
N LEU A 37 23.09 7.41 -4.27
CA LEU A 37 22.06 6.63 -3.63
C LEU A 37 22.62 5.28 -3.17
N ASP A 38 21.96 4.67 -2.20
CA ASP A 38 22.28 3.32 -1.73
C ASP A 38 22.22 2.29 -2.88
N GLU A 39 23.15 1.35 -2.89
CA GLU A 39 23.27 0.39 -4.01
C GLU A 39 22.17 -0.68 -4.01
N ASN A 40 21.69 -1.07 -2.82
CA ASN A 40 20.74 -2.16 -2.65
C ASN A 40 19.30 -1.64 -2.57
N LEU A 41 19.12 -0.49 -1.92
CA LEU A 41 17.82 0.14 -1.71
C LEU A 41 17.87 1.64 -2.04
N PRO A 42 18.09 2.01 -3.32
CA PRO A 42 18.23 3.40 -3.75
C PRO A 42 16.95 4.22 -3.62
N MET A 43 15.80 3.55 -3.72
CA MET A 43 14.47 4.15 -3.76
C MET A 43 13.53 3.41 -2.80
N ILE A 44 12.87 4.15 -1.91
CA ILE A 44 11.92 3.60 -0.92
C ILE A 44 10.54 4.20 -1.19
N PRO A 45 9.45 3.42 -1.23
CA PRO A 45 8.10 3.95 -1.39
C PRO A 45 7.75 5.00 -0.32
N ASN A 46 7.17 6.13 -0.74
CA ASN A 46 6.77 7.21 0.17
C ASN A 46 5.24 7.27 0.32
N ILE A 47 4.72 6.35 1.13
CA ILE A 47 3.27 6.23 1.38
C ILE A 47 2.66 7.52 1.97
N ALA A 48 3.42 8.25 2.79
CA ALA A 48 2.97 9.50 3.38
C ALA A 48 2.75 10.58 2.31
N LEU A 49 3.67 10.72 1.36
CA LEU A 49 3.52 11.65 0.25
C LEU A 49 2.41 11.20 -0.72
N ASP A 50 2.27 9.90 -1.00
CA ASP A 50 1.16 9.39 -1.82
C ASP A 50 -0.20 9.75 -1.23
N ASN A 51 -0.38 9.53 0.07
CA ASN A 51 -1.60 9.90 0.78
C ASN A 51 -1.85 11.41 0.78
N THR A 52 -0.78 12.21 0.89
CA THR A 52 -0.87 13.67 0.86
C THR A 52 -1.31 14.16 -0.51
N VAL A 53 -0.71 13.63 -1.58
CA VAL A 53 -1.09 13.96 -2.97
C VAL A 53 -2.54 13.56 -3.21
N GLU A 54 -2.96 12.36 -2.83
CA GLU A 54 -4.35 11.92 -3.02
C GLU A 54 -5.36 12.85 -2.34
N LYS A 55 -5.11 13.24 -1.08
CA LYS A 55 -5.97 14.19 -0.36
C LYS A 55 -5.99 15.56 -1.02
N HIS A 56 -4.84 16.03 -1.50
CA HIS A 56 -4.75 17.31 -2.19
C HIS A 56 -5.56 17.30 -3.51
N LEU A 57 -5.49 16.23 -4.30
CA LEU A 57 -6.28 16.10 -5.53
C LEU A 57 -7.78 16.09 -5.25
N LYS A 58 -8.22 15.38 -4.21
CA LYS A 58 -9.62 15.40 -3.74
C LYS A 58 -10.06 16.80 -3.34
N ALA A 59 -9.21 17.56 -2.65
CA ALA A 59 -9.50 18.93 -2.28
C ALA A 59 -9.62 19.85 -3.51
N LEU A 60 -8.74 19.70 -4.51
CA LEU A 60 -8.81 20.47 -5.76
C LEU A 60 -10.14 20.26 -6.48
N ALA A 61 -10.60 19.00 -6.59
CA ALA A 61 -11.89 18.66 -7.17
C ALA A 61 -13.05 19.35 -6.42
N LEU A 62 -13.03 19.33 -5.08
CA LEU A 62 -14.05 19.99 -4.25
C LEU A 62 -14.06 21.52 -4.41
N THR A 63 -12.93 22.14 -4.73
CA THR A 63 -12.82 23.59 -4.97
C THR A 63 -13.20 24.02 -6.39
N GLY A 64 -13.68 23.09 -7.22
CA GLY A 64 -14.17 23.39 -8.58
C GLY A 64 -13.11 23.30 -9.68
N ALA A 65 -11.94 22.70 -9.41
CA ALA A 65 -10.98 22.37 -10.46
C ALA A 65 -11.43 21.10 -11.21
N SER A 66 -12.29 21.28 -12.22
CA SER A 66 -12.99 20.21 -12.93
C SER A 66 -12.05 19.17 -13.55
N GLU A 67 -10.82 19.54 -13.89
CA GLU A 67 -9.86 18.62 -14.47
C GLU A 67 -9.30 17.57 -13.47
N TRP A 68 -9.52 17.78 -12.18
CA TRP A 68 -9.14 16.86 -11.08
C TRP A 68 -10.32 16.06 -10.53
N GLU A 69 -11.53 16.25 -11.04
CA GLU A 69 -12.66 15.37 -10.77
C GLU A 69 -12.39 13.93 -11.30
N PRO A 70 -13.11 12.90 -10.82
CA PRO A 70 -12.83 11.50 -11.22
C PRO A 70 -12.79 11.22 -12.73
N HIS A 71 -13.48 12.04 -13.54
CA HIS A 71 -13.50 11.94 -15.00
C HIS A 71 -12.61 12.98 -15.70
N GLY A 72 -11.98 13.87 -14.94
CA GLY A 72 -11.07 14.87 -15.45
C GLY A 72 -9.78 14.21 -15.95
N GLN A 73 -9.27 14.70 -17.08
CA GLN A 73 -8.09 14.12 -17.73
C GLN A 73 -6.88 14.05 -16.79
N LYS A 74 -6.66 15.07 -15.94
CA LYS A 74 -5.52 15.07 -15.01
C LYS A 74 -5.65 14.01 -13.92
N PHE A 75 -6.87 13.75 -13.45
CA PHE A 75 -7.13 12.68 -12.49
C PHE A 75 -6.85 11.31 -13.11
N VAL A 76 -7.39 11.05 -14.30
CA VAL A 76 -7.17 9.79 -15.05
C VAL A 76 -5.68 9.55 -15.27
N ASP A 77 -4.95 10.56 -15.75
CA ASP A 77 -3.50 10.46 -15.98
C ASP A 77 -2.71 10.23 -14.68
N TRP A 78 -3.15 10.82 -13.56
CA TRP A 78 -2.52 10.60 -12.27
C TRP A 78 -2.78 9.20 -11.71
N ASP A 79 -4.01 8.70 -11.87
CA ASP A 79 -4.44 7.39 -11.36
C ASP A 79 -3.75 6.26 -12.12
N ALA A 80 -3.66 6.36 -13.44
CA ALA A 80 -2.88 5.44 -14.28
C ALA A 80 -1.42 5.34 -13.82
N ARG A 81 -0.82 6.45 -13.36
CA ARG A 81 0.56 6.48 -12.83
C ARG A 81 0.68 6.02 -11.37
N LYS A 82 -0.43 5.78 -10.67
CA LYS A 82 -0.43 5.33 -9.26
C LYS A 82 -0.06 3.86 -9.13
N GLN A 83 -0.36 3.05 -10.15
CA GLN A 83 -0.11 1.61 -10.17
C GLN A 83 1.32 1.24 -10.59
N TRP A 84 2.27 2.19 -10.50
CA TRP A 84 3.63 1.93 -10.91
C TRP A 84 4.29 0.89 -9.99
N VAL A 85 4.62 -0.27 -10.56
CA VAL A 85 5.44 -1.31 -9.96
C VAL A 85 6.59 -1.61 -10.94
N PRO A 86 7.87 -1.54 -10.53
CA PRO A 86 8.91 -2.02 -11.41
C PRO A 86 8.75 -3.55 -11.54
N PHE A 87 9.02 -4.09 -12.72
CA PHE A 87 8.85 -5.50 -13.09
C PHE A 87 9.46 -6.51 -12.09
N GLY A 88 10.36 -6.10 -11.18
CA GLY A 88 10.92 -6.93 -10.10
C GLY A 88 10.21 -6.90 -8.74
N SER A 89 9.27 -5.97 -8.50
CA SER A 89 8.62 -5.79 -7.18
C SER A 89 7.39 -6.67 -6.97
N ILE A 90 6.81 -7.24 -8.03
CA ILE A 90 5.65 -8.14 -7.91
C ILE A 90 6.01 -9.37 -7.07
N LEU A 91 7.24 -9.92 -7.19
CA LEU A 91 7.66 -11.06 -6.37
C LEU A 91 7.76 -10.71 -4.88
N LEU A 92 8.28 -9.53 -4.54
CA LEU A 92 8.48 -9.11 -3.15
C LEU A 92 7.17 -8.70 -2.47
N VAL A 93 6.28 -7.98 -3.17
CA VAL A 93 4.97 -7.60 -2.60
C VAL A 93 4.09 -8.83 -2.44
N ASN A 94 4.05 -9.76 -3.40
CA ASN A 94 3.33 -11.02 -3.25
C ASN A 94 3.91 -11.88 -2.11
N LEU A 95 5.24 -11.97 -1.98
CA LEU A 95 5.87 -12.69 -0.86
C LEU A 95 5.48 -12.10 0.50
N MET A 96 5.47 -10.77 0.64
CA MET A 96 5.07 -10.10 1.88
C MET A 96 3.58 -10.28 2.19
N ILE A 97 2.71 -10.21 1.19
CA ILE A 97 1.27 -10.45 1.36
C ILE A 97 1.01 -11.90 1.78
N THR A 98 1.64 -12.89 1.13
CA THR A 98 1.49 -14.31 1.48
C THR A 98 2.00 -14.61 2.89
N LEU A 99 3.10 -13.97 3.33
CA LEU A 99 3.60 -14.12 4.71
C LEU A 99 2.61 -13.54 5.74
N SER A 100 1.99 -12.40 5.47
CA SER A 100 0.99 -11.81 6.38
C SER A 100 -0.30 -12.65 6.49
N GLN A 101 -0.74 -13.28 5.40
CA GLN A 101 -1.90 -14.17 5.38
C GLN A 101 -1.62 -15.52 6.06
N GLY A 102 -0.39 -16.04 5.97
CA GLY A 102 0.05 -17.24 6.69
C GLY A 102 0.00 -17.09 8.23
N VAL A 103 0.33 -15.90 8.75
CA VAL A 103 0.26 -15.62 10.19
C VAL A 103 -1.20 -15.53 10.68
N ALA A 104 -2.11 -14.97 9.88
CA ALA A 104 -3.53 -14.87 10.20
C ALA A 104 -4.23 -16.24 10.27
N GLN A 105 -3.87 -17.18 9.38
CA GLN A 105 -4.41 -18.56 9.40
C GLN A 105 -3.93 -19.35 10.64
N GLY A 106 -2.69 -19.13 11.10
CA GLY A 106 -2.13 -19.80 12.28
C GLY A 106 -2.83 -19.44 13.60
N CYS A 107 -3.32 -18.20 13.74
CA CYS A 107 -4.08 -17.78 14.93
C CYS A 107 -5.52 -18.30 14.96
N ARG A 108 -6.10 -18.66 13.81
CA ARG A 108 -7.49 -19.19 13.75
C ARG A 108 -7.55 -20.67 14.13
N ASN A 109 -6.48 -21.44 13.89
CA ASN A 109 -6.46 -22.89 14.15
C ASN A 109 -6.26 -23.30 15.61
N LYS A 110 -5.82 -22.40 16.50
CA LYS A 110 -5.65 -22.72 17.93
C LYS A 110 -6.92 -22.60 18.78
N ARG A 111 -8.01 -22.06 18.24
CA ARG A 111 -9.28 -21.87 18.98
C ARG A 111 -10.31 -23.00 18.81
N GLY A 112 -10.03 -23.99 17.96
CA GLY A 112 -11.00 -25.03 17.59
C GLY A 112 -10.78 -26.42 18.20
N LYS A 113 -9.87 -26.58 19.18
CA LYS A 113 -9.50 -27.91 19.71
C LYS A 113 -9.89 -28.19 21.17
N GLU A 114 -10.69 -27.33 21.81
CA GLU A 114 -11.23 -27.61 23.14
C GLU A 114 -12.76 -27.48 23.10
N GLY A 115 -13.45 -28.60 23.25
CA GLY A 115 -14.88 -28.61 23.63
C GLY A 115 -15.83 -29.29 22.64
N SER A 116 -15.77 -30.62 22.51
CA SER A 116 -16.97 -31.42 22.17
C SER A 116 -17.13 -32.51 23.22
N SER A 117 -17.88 -32.21 24.28
CA SER A 117 -18.48 -33.21 25.16
C SER A 117 -19.98 -32.99 25.10
N SER A 118 -20.67 -34.02 24.63
CA SER A 118 -22.11 -34.12 24.46
C SER A 118 -22.86 -33.97 25.77
N ALA A 119 -24.03 -33.35 25.75
CA ALA A 119 -25.07 -33.64 26.73
C ALA A 119 -26.46 -33.42 26.13
N GLU A 120 -27.33 -34.37 26.47
CA GLU A 120 -28.67 -34.61 25.99
C GLU A 120 -29.69 -33.49 26.26
N THR A 121 -30.70 -33.47 25.41
CA THR A 121 -31.95 -32.71 25.53
C THR A 121 -32.79 -33.22 26.69
N HIS A 122 -33.28 -32.32 27.56
CA HIS A 122 -34.49 -32.55 28.35
C HIS A 122 -35.28 -31.24 28.56
N HIS A 123 -36.58 -31.30 28.25
CA HIS A 123 -37.69 -30.44 28.75
C HIS A 123 -37.56 -30.19 30.27
N VAL A 124 -38.05 -29.12 30.91
CA VAL A 124 -39.46 -28.65 31.04
C VAL A 124 -39.49 -27.30 31.79
N GLY A 125 -40.53 -26.47 31.59
CA GLY A 125 -41.09 -25.47 32.54
C GLY A 125 -40.26 -24.19 32.73
N GLY A 126 -40.80 -22.97 32.83
CA GLY A 126 -42.09 -22.51 33.36
C GLY A 126 -41.83 -21.54 34.53
N TYR A 127 -42.58 -20.42 34.58
CA TYR A 127 -42.74 -19.42 35.66
C TYR A 127 -41.89 -18.12 35.66
N SER A 128 -42.54 -17.06 35.15
CA SER A 128 -42.96 -15.79 35.80
C SER A 128 -42.10 -15.04 36.84
N GLY A 129 -42.09 -13.70 36.66
CA GLY A 129 -41.96 -12.68 37.71
C GLY A 129 -40.51 -12.29 37.99
N LEU A 130 -40.13 -11.01 38.06
CA LEU A 130 -40.81 -9.77 38.45
C LEU A 130 -40.16 -8.59 37.72
#